data_AF-A0A1F4TP24-F1
#
_entry.id   AF-A0A1F4TP24-F1
#
_cell.length_a   1.000
_cell.length_b   1.000
_cell.length_c   1.000
_cell.angle_alpha   90.00
_cell.angle_beta   90.00
_cell.angle_gamma   90.00
#
_symmetry.space_group_name_H-M   'P 1'
#
loop_
_entity.id
_entity.type
_entity.pdbx_description
1 polymer ?
#
loop_
_entity_poly.entity_id
_entity_poly.type
_entity_poly.pdbx_seq_one_letter_code
_entity_poly.pdbx_strand_id
1 'polypeptide(L)'
;MIIKRFILIFVLLDNLLTNFFKGLFTKKWQRKGQCRQCGNCCKKILLKMTPAQTHSPLFTKIAIAWICWLFDFIYLGMDEAKDYLIFTCQHLLPNGRCGNYFWRPNVCRNYPLVDYFEQPVFLPGCGFSSLPR
;
A
#
# COMPACT_ATOMS: atom_id res chain seq x y z
N MET A 1 12.64 -15.27 9.02
CA MET A 1 11.50 -15.69 8.17
C MET A 1 10.21 -15.95 8.95
N ILE A 2 10.25 -16.62 10.10
CA ILE A 2 9.05 -16.93 10.90
C ILE A 2 8.43 -15.66 11.53
N ILE A 3 9.24 -14.81 12.17
CA ILE A 3 8.79 -13.55 12.80
C ILE A 3 8.08 -12.64 11.78
N LYS A 4 8.67 -12.46 10.59
CA LYS A 4 8.09 -11.66 9.50
C LYS A 4 6.70 -12.20 9.09
N ARG A 5 6.54 -13.53 8.99
CA ARG A 5 5.25 -14.15 8.68
C ARG A 5 4.24 -13.94 9.80
N PHE A 6 4.63 -14.05 11.07
CA PHE A 6 3.76 -13.74 12.21
C PHE A 6 3.31 -12.29 12.22
N ILE A 7 4.21 -11.33 11.98
CA ILE A 7 3.86 -9.91 11.88
C ILE A 7 2.90 -9.67 10.70
N LEU A 8 3.15 -10.28 9.55
CA LEU A 8 2.23 -10.18 8.41
C LEU A 8 0.85 -10.76 8.74
N ILE A 9 0.78 -11.90 9.42
CA ILE A 9 -0.50 -12.49 9.88
C ILE A 9 -1.20 -11.54 10.84
N PHE A 10 -0.49 -10.95 11.79
CA PHE A 10 -1.04 -9.97 12.72
C PHE A 10 -1.58 -8.72 11.99
N VAL A 11 -0.81 -8.18 11.03
CA VAL A 11 -1.24 -7.05 10.18
C VAL A 11 -2.44 -7.42 9.29
N LEU A 12 -2.56 -8.69 8.89
CA LEU A 12 -3.71 -9.19 8.16
C LEU A 12 -4.95 -9.32 9.05
N LEU A 13 -4.78 -9.76 10.30
CA LEU A 13 -5.85 -9.82 11.31
C LEU A 13 -6.35 -8.41 11.66
N ASP A 14 -5.43 -7.46 11.87
CA ASP A 14 -5.76 -6.05 12.10
C ASP A 14 -6.56 -5.47 10.92
N ASN A 15 -6.22 -5.84 9.68
CA ASN A 15 -7.01 -5.45 8.51
C ASN A 15 -8.44 -6.02 8.54
N LEU A 16 -8.60 -7.27 8.97
CA LEU A 16 -9.90 -7.92 9.05
C LEU A 16 -10.78 -7.19 10.06
N LEU A 17 -10.23 -6.88 11.24
CA LEU A 17 -10.87 -6.09 12.28
C LEU A 17 -11.23 -4.68 11.78
N THR A 18 -10.25 -3.97 11.23
CA THR A 18 -10.42 -2.61 10.71
C THR A 18 -11.49 -2.57 9.60
N ASN A 19 -11.53 -3.55 8.70
CA ASN A 19 -12.56 -3.61 7.65
C ASN A 19 -13.94 -3.97 8.20
N PHE A 20 -14.02 -4.79 9.25
CA PHE A 20 -15.26 -5.10 9.95
C PHE A 20 -15.87 -3.83 10.58
N PHE A 21 -15.06 -3.05 11.31
CA PHE A 21 -15.52 -1.79 11.92
C PHE A 21 -15.75 -0.65 10.90
N LYS A 22 -15.02 -0.63 9.78
CA LYS A 22 -15.25 0.33 8.68
C LYS A 22 -16.62 0.20 8.01
N GLY A 23 -17.36 -0.89 8.26
CA GLY A 23 -18.74 -1.05 7.81
C GLY A 23 -19.73 -0.13 8.53
N LEU A 24 -19.38 0.37 9.73
CA LEU A 24 -20.25 1.23 10.53
C LEU A 24 -20.26 2.70 10.06
N PHE A 25 -19.22 3.15 9.36
CA PHE A 25 -19.10 4.53 8.88
C PHE A 25 -19.51 4.65 7.41
N THR A 26 -20.31 5.66 7.07
CA THR A 26 -20.73 5.95 5.71
C THR A 26 -19.55 6.49 4.90
N LYS A 27 -19.06 5.69 3.95
CA LYS A 27 -18.07 6.14 2.96
C LYS A 27 -18.80 6.66 1.73
N LYS A 28 -18.41 7.84 1.24
CA LYS A 28 -18.94 8.40 -0.02
C LYS A 28 -18.65 7.51 -1.23
N TRP A 29 -17.54 6.76 -1.19
CA TRP A 29 -17.06 5.94 -2.30
C TRP A 29 -16.88 4.49 -1.88
N GLN A 30 -17.25 3.56 -2.76
CA GLN A 30 -17.01 2.13 -2.61
C GLN A 30 -16.03 1.64 -3.67
N ARG A 31 -15.00 0.89 -3.24
CA ARG A 31 -14.12 0.15 -4.14
C ARG A 31 -14.88 -1.03 -4.76
N LYS A 32 -14.90 -1.11 -6.08
CA LYS A 32 -15.45 -2.23 -6.86
C LYS A 32 -14.38 -2.81 -7.79
N GLY A 33 -14.66 -4.00 -8.32
CA GLY A 33 -13.73 -4.73 -9.19
C GLY A 33 -12.68 -5.53 -8.41
N GLN A 34 -11.65 -5.98 -9.12
CA GLN A 34 -10.61 -6.86 -8.59
C GLN A 34 -9.25 -6.58 -9.21
N CYS A 35 -8.18 -6.94 -8.50
CA CYS A 35 -6.83 -6.77 -9.01
C CYS A 35 -6.58 -7.72 -10.21
N ARG A 36 -6.18 -7.14 -11.35
CA ARG A 36 -5.82 -7.88 -12.58
C ARG A 36 -4.35 -8.29 -12.63
N GLN A 37 -3.61 -8.13 -11.53
CA GLN A 37 -2.17 -8.43 -11.44
C GLN A 37 -1.32 -7.69 -12.49
N CYS A 38 -1.74 -6.50 -12.94
CA CYS A 38 -1.04 -5.72 -13.96
C CYS A 38 0.31 -5.13 -13.50
N GLY A 39 0.63 -5.25 -12.19
CA GLY A 39 1.89 -4.79 -11.58
C GLY A 39 2.17 -3.29 -11.68
N ASN A 40 1.26 -2.49 -12.21
CA ASN A 40 1.49 -1.06 -12.40
C ASN A 40 1.69 -0.33 -11.05
N CYS A 41 0.95 -0.74 -10.01
CA CYS A 41 1.15 -0.25 -8.65
C CYS A 41 2.45 -0.73 -7.99
N CYS A 42 3.08 -1.79 -8.50
CA CYS A 42 4.35 -2.30 -7.99
C CYS A 42 5.57 -1.53 -8.51
N LYS A 43 5.43 -0.83 -9.66
CA LYS A 43 6.52 -0.10 -10.31
C LYS A 43 6.99 1.09 -9.49
N LYS A 44 6.04 1.90 -9.01
CA LYS A 44 6.29 3.09 -8.19
C LYS A 44 5.21 3.18 -7.11
N ILE A 45 5.61 2.94 -5.88
CA ILE A 45 4.77 2.96 -4.68
C ILE A 45 5.09 4.25 -3.93
N LEU A 46 4.09 5.11 -3.78
CA LEU A 46 4.19 6.36 -3.04
C LEU A 46 3.55 6.18 -1.67
N LEU A 47 4.33 6.34 -0.61
CA LEU A 47 3.84 6.29 0.77
C LEU A 47 4.03 7.66 1.41
N LYS A 48 2.92 8.26 1.85
CA LYS A 48 2.93 9.57 2.51
C LYS A 48 3.66 9.46 3.85
N MET A 49 4.56 10.40 4.10
CA MET A 49 5.27 10.50 5.37
C MET A 49 4.35 11.04 6.45
N THR A 50 4.57 10.60 7.68
CA THR A 50 3.94 11.21 8.85
C THR A 50 4.75 12.43 9.30
N PRO A 51 4.16 13.40 10.04
CA PRO A 51 4.90 14.57 10.51
C PRO A 51 6.18 14.21 11.28
N ALA A 52 6.13 13.15 12.11
CA ALA A 52 7.29 12.64 12.85
C ALA A 52 8.42 12.15 11.93
N GLN A 53 8.10 11.60 10.75
CA GLN A 53 9.10 11.19 9.76
C GLN A 53 9.68 12.43 9.07
N THR A 54 8.84 13.37 8.65
CA THR A 54 9.29 14.61 7.97
C THR A 54 10.24 15.44 8.83
N HIS A 55 9.98 15.56 10.14
CA HIS A 55 10.81 16.39 11.02
C HIS A 55 12.14 15.75 11.46
N SER A 56 12.34 14.44 11.24
CA SER A 56 13.52 13.75 11.76
C SER A 56 14.11 12.74 10.77
N PRO A 57 15.40 12.92 10.39
CA PRO A 57 16.06 12.01 9.45
C PRO A 57 16.25 10.60 10.05
N LEU A 58 16.34 10.48 11.38
CA LEU A 58 16.45 9.18 12.05
C LEU A 58 15.15 8.39 11.91
N PHE A 59 14.00 9.01 12.20
CA PHE A 59 12.70 8.36 12.07
C PHE A 59 12.40 7.99 10.61
N THR A 60 12.79 8.84 9.65
CA THR A 60 12.69 8.52 8.23
C THR A 60 13.50 7.28 7.86
N LYS A 61 14.78 7.21 8.26
CA LYS A 61 15.63 6.03 7.99
C LYS A 61 15.07 4.74 8.61
N ILE A 62 14.57 4.82 9.85
CA ILE A 62 13.94 3.67 10.52
C ILE A 62 12.69 3.24 9.77
N ALA A 63 11.83 4.18 9.37
CA ALA A 63 10.62 3.89 8.60
C ALA A 63 10.94 3.23 7.25
N ILE A 64 11.92 3.76 6.51
CA ILE A 64 12.39 3.19 5.24
C ILE A 64 12.89 1.76 5.46
N ALA A 65 13.77 1.54 6.44
CA ALA A 65 14.33 0.22 6.73
C ALA A 65 13.23 -0.78 7.11
N TRP A 66 12.29 -0.36 7.96
CA TRP A 66 11.15 -1.17 8.36
C TRP A 66 10.25 -1.55 7.18
N ILE A 67 9.89 -0.57 6.32
CA ILE A 67 9.06 -0.79 5.13
C ILE A 67 9.75 -1.74 4.15
N CYS A 68 11.04 -1.51 3.87
CA CYS A 68 11.82 -2.36 2.97
C CYS A 68 11.85 -3.80 3.49
N TRP A 69 12.14 -3.99 4.78
CA TRP A 69 12.21 -5.31 5.41
C TRP A 69 10.86 -6.02 5.47
N LEU A 70 9.80 -5.32 5.86
CA LEU A 70 8.48 -5.92 6.09
C LEU A 70 7.76 -6.25 4.78
N PHE A 71 7.86 -5.38 3.77
CA PHE A 71 7.10 -5.50 2.52
C PHE A 71 7.91 -5.95 1.30
N ASP A 72 9.23 -6.17 1.47
CA ASP A 72 10.16 -6.44 0.36
C ASP A 72 10.10 -5.33 -0.70
N PHE A 73 10.14 -4.10 -0.20
CA PHE A 73 10.20 -2.90 -1.04
C PHE A 73 11.65 -2.43 -1.14
N ILE A 74 11.96 -1.81 -2.27
CA ILE A 74 13.25 -1.21 -2.56
C ILE A 74 13.01 0.30 -2.60
N TYR A 75 13.72 1.03 -1.74
CA TYR A 75 13.65 2.48 -1.70
C TYR A 75 14.29 3.09 -2.96
N LEU A 76 13.57 4.01 -3.60
CA LEU A 76 14.04 4.72 -4.79
C LEU A 76 14.42 6.18 -4.50
N GLY A 77 13.81 6.79 -3.49
CA GLY A 77 14.00 8.20 -3.17
C GLY A 77 12.81 8.79 -2.44
N MET A 78 12.81 10.10 -2.25
CA MET A 78 11.72 10.85 -1.65
C MET A 78 11.34 12.06 -2.51
N ASP A 79 10.07 12.44 -2.44
CA ASP A 79 9.55 13.70 -2.99
C ASP A 79 9.36 14.65 -1.81
N GLU A 80 10.34 15.53 -1.58
CA GLU A 80 10.34 16.50 -0.48
C GLU A 80 9.21 17.52 -0.59
N ALA A 81 8.80 17.89 -1.82
CA ALA A 81 7.75 18.88 -2.03
C ALA A 81 6.37 18.36 -1.61
N LYS A 82 6.19 17.04 -1.57
CA LYS A 82 4.91 16.39 -1.29
C LYS A 82 4.96 15.43 -0.10
N ASP A 83 6.09 15.34 0.59
CA ASP A 83 6.33 14.42 1.72
C ASP A 83 6.02 12.95 1.38
N TYR A 84 6.48 12.46 0.23
CA TYR A 84 6.31 11.05 -0.16
C TYR A 84 7.62 10.28 -0.18
N LEU A 85 7.63 9.08 0.39
CA LEU A 85 8.66 8.08 0.16
C LEU A 85 8.30 7.25 -1.07
N ILE A 86 9.26 7.09 -1.96
CA ILE A 86 9.12 6.39 -3.24
C ILE A 86 9.80 5.03 -3.13
N PHE A 87 9.05 3.98 -3.42
CA PHE A 87 9.53 2.61 -3.42
C PHE A 87 9.18 1.88 -4.73
N THR A 88 9.84 0.75 -4.97
CA THR A 88 9.43 -0.25 -5.94
C THR A 88 9.36 -1.63 -5.27
N CYS A 89 8.54 -2.54 -5.79
CA CYS A 89 8.38 -3.87 -5.20
C CYS A 89 9.44 -4.83 -5.74
N GLN A 90 10.16 -5.52 -4.85
CA GLN A 90 11.14 -6.55 -5.23
C GLN A 90 10.50 -7.74 -5.96
N HIS A 91 9.21 -7.99 -5.72
CA HIS A 91 8.46 -9.10 -6.33
C HIS A 91 7.84 -8.78 -7.70
N LEU A 92 8.19 -7.65 -8.32
CA LEU A 92 7.75 -7.32 -9.68
C LEU A 92 8.46 -8.22 -10.70
N LEU A 93 7.70 -9.01 -11.44
CA LEU A 93 8.24 -9.91 -12.45
C LEU A 93 8.60 -9.17 -13.75
N PRO A 94 9.53 -9.71 -14.57
CA PRO A 94 9.89 -9.11 -15.87
C PRO A 94 8.72 -8.95 -16.84
N ASN A 95 7.71 -9.83 -16.76
CA ASN A 95 6.48 -9.74 -17.54
C ASN A 95 5.51 -8.65 -17.05
N GLY A 96 5.93 -7.83 -16.08
CA GLY A 96 5.14 -6.75 -15.51
C GLY A 96 4.08 -7.19 -14.50
N ARG A 97 4.00 -8.47 -14.13
CA ARG A 97 3.01 -8.99 -13.16
C ARG A 97 3.55 -9.02 -11.74
N CYS A 98 2.64 -9.03 -10.76
CA CYS A 98 2.99 -9.20 -9.35
C CYS A 98 3.35 -10.68 -9.07
N GLY A 99 4.61 -10.95 -8.74
CA GLY A 99 5.10 -12.30 -8.41
C GLY A 99 4.70 -12.80 -7.03
N ASN A 100 4.39 -11.90 -6.10
CA ASN A 100 3.97 -12.25 -4.75
C ASN A 100 2.48 -11.94 -4.50
N TYR A 101 1.61 -12.28 -5.46
CA TYR A 101 0.19 -11.91 -5.35
C TYR A 101 -0.48 -12.53 -4.12
N PHE A 102 -0.20 -13.79 -3.81
CA PHE A 102 -0.86 -14.49 -2.69
C PHE A 102 -0.46 -13.91 -1.32
N TRP A 103 0.84 -13.71 -1.08
CA TRP A 103 1.35 -13.13 0.17
C TRP A 103 1.53 -11.61 0.13
N ARG A 104 0.90 -10.93 -0.83
CA ARG A 104 1.02 -9.48 -0.94
C ARG A 104 0.60 -8.80 0.36
N PRO A 105 1.35 -7.77 0.79
CA PRO A 105 1.08 -7.10 2.05
C PRO A 105 -0.25 -6.34 2.00
N ASN A 106 -0.75 -5.98 3.18
CA ASN A 106 -2.01 -5.25 3.37
C ASN A 106 -2.08 -3.98 2.48
N VAL A 107 -1.01 -3.18 2.44
CA VAL A 107 -0.93 -1.98 1.60
C VAL A 107 -1.24 -2.27 0.12
N CYS A 108 -0.76 -3.40 -0.42
CA CYS A 108 -1.06 -3.81 -1.79
C CYS A 108 -2.47 -4.39 -1.96
N ARG A 109 -3.01 -5.04 -0.92
CA ARG A 109 -4.36 -5.64 -0.95
C ARG A 109 -5.46 -4.60 -0.86
N ASN A 110 -5.20 -3.53 -0.11
CA ASN A 110 -6.14 -2.43 0.09
C ASN A 110 -5.96 -1.30 -0.92
N TYR A 111 -5.01 -1.42 -1.85
CA TYR A 111 -4.87 -0.48 -2.95
C TYR A 111 -6.08 -0.52 -3.91
N PRO A 112 -6.52 0.63 -4.45
CA PRO A 112 -6.22 1.97 -3.93
C PRO A 112 -6.97 2.20 -2.61
N LEU A 113 -6.31 2.91 -1.69
CA LEU A 113 -6.93 3.31 -0.44
C LEU A 113 -8.08 4.26 -0.78
N VAL A 114 -9.31 3.82 -0.54
CA VAL A 114 -10.48 4.67 -0.72
C VAL A 114 -10.59 5.55 0.50
N ASP A 115 -10.30 6.84 0.28
CA ASP A 115 -10.46 7.85 1.30
C ASP A 115 -11.95 8.11 1.58
N TYR A 116 -12.26 8.66 2.74
CA TYR A 116 -13.63 8.96 3.15
C TYR A 116 -14.23 10.12 2.35
N PHE A 117 -13.38 11.02 1.83
CA PHE A 117 -13.79 12.29 1.25
C PHE A 117 -13.50 12.41 -0.25
N GLU A 118 -12.31 12.02 -0.70
CA GLU A 118 -11.87 12.18 -2.10
C GLU A 118 -12.12 10.94 -2.97
N GLN A 119 -12.35 11.17 -4.26
CA GLN A 119 -12.45 10.07 -5.23
C GLN A 119 -11.06 9.48 -5.45
N PRO A 120 -10.87 8.16 -5.25
CA PRO A 120 -9.57 7.54 -5.43
C PRO A 120 -9.17 7.55 -6.90
N VAL A 121 -7.88 7.86 -7.16
CA VAL A 121 -7.29 7.81 -8.50
C VAL A 121 -6.78 6.39 -8.77
N PHE A 122 -7.10 5.86 -9.95
CA PHE A 122 -6.69 4.54 -10.39
C PHE A 122 -5.62 4.63 -11.48
N LEU A 123 -4.61 3.76 -11.39
CA LEU A 123 -3.59 3.67 -12.43
C LEU A 123 -4.16 3.06 -13.73
N PRO A 124 -3.60 3.41 -14.89
CA PRO A 124 -3.95 2.77 -16.16
C PRO A 124 -3.84 1.24 -16.07
N GLY A 125 -4.85 0.55 -16.62
CA GLY A 125 -4.94 -0.91 -16.60
C GLY A 125 -5.31 -1.52 -15.23
N CYS A 126 -5.63 -0.71 -14.22
CA CYS A 126 -6.16 -1.20 -12.95
C CYS A 126 -7.55 -1.84 -13.14
N GLY A 127 -7.80 -2.96 -12.48
CA GLY A 127 -9.11 -3.63 -12.51
C GLY A 127 -10.09 -3.16 -11.43
N PHE A 128 -9.70 -2.18 -10.63
CA PHE A 128 -10.56 -1.55 -9.63
C PHE A 128 -11.18 -0.27 -10.17
N SER A 129 -12.35 0.06 -9.63
CA SER A 129 -13.06 1.33 -9.87
C SER A 129 -13.70 1.84 -8.58
N SER A 130 -14.05 3.12 -8.56
CA SER A 130 -14.84 3.75 -7.49
C SER A 130 -16.26 3.99 -7.97
N LEU A 131 -17.24 3.53 -7.21
CA LEU A 131 -18.64 3.93 -7.38
C LEU A 131 -19.06 4.78 -6.18
N PRO A 132 -19.92 5.80 -6.39
CA PRO A 132 -20.57 6.47 -5.26
C PRO A 132 -21.42 5.44 -4.49
N ARG A 133 -21.41 5.53 -3.16
CA ARG A 133 -22.21 4.65 -2.29
C ARG A 133 -23.58 5.25 -2.00
#